data_AF-A0A8C5H760-F1
#
_entry.id   AF-A0A8C5H760-F1
#
_cell.length_a   1.000
_cell.length_b   1.000
_cell.length_c   1.000
_cell.angle_alpha   90.00
_cell.angle_beta   90.00
_cell.angle_gamma   90.00
#
_symmetry.space_group_name_H-M   'P 1'
#
loop_
_entity.id
_entity.type
_entity.pdbx_description
1 polymer ?
#
loop_
_entity_poly.entity_id
_entity_poly.type
_entity_poly.pdbx_seq_one_letter_code
_entity_poly.pdbx_strand_id
1 'polypeptide(L)'
;MKKVLQPGGGRDSMPQPGQIVKINLKTRLLDGTLVEELSEFWFTLGHREVIPALDWAVSEEENKLIEMKVKCLNNMAASMLKLEHYAEALTCCSAVLMYQPKNVKALFHMGKVLALQDKYSEAIQTLRKALELEPRNKTVHDELSTMMKKHREHEAAKQIFV
;
A
#
# COMPACT_ATOMS: atom_id res chain seq x y z
N MET A 1 -12.35 30.19 10.28
CA MET A 1 -12.20 31.58 10.77
C MET A 1 -10.87 31.67 11.53
N LYS A 2 -10.01 32.66 11.25
CA LYS A 2 -8.70 32.79 11.93
C LYS A 2 -8.88 33.37 13.34
N LYS A 3 -8.32 32.71 14.36
CA LYS A 3 -8.23 33.23 15.74
C LYS A 3 -6.78 33.58 16.06
N VAL A 4 -6.52 34.80 16.53
CA VAL A 4 -5.17 35.23 16.95
C VAL A 4 -4.99 34.89 18.42
N LEU A 5 -3.98 34.08 18.74
CA LEU A 5 -3.64 33.70 20.12
C LEU A 5 -2.64 34.68 20.75
N GLN A 6 -1.68 35.17 19.96
CA GLN A 6 -0.67 36.13 20.38
C GLN A 6 -0.50 37.20 19.30
N PRO A 7 -0.49 38.50 19.67
CA PRO A 7 -0.22 39.57 18.71
C PRO A 7 1.24 39.53 18.24
N GLY A 8 1.45 39.75 16.96
CA GLY A 8 2.80 39.89 16.36
C GLY A 8 3.33 41.33 16.46
N GLY A 9 4.53 41.57 15.92
CA GLY A 9 5.23 42.87 15.97
C GLY A 9 4.64 43.99 15.10
N GLY A 10 3.42 43.82 14.58
CA GLY A 10 2.76 44.82 13.74
C GLY A 10 3.09 44.72 12.25
N ARG A 11 2.62 45.69 11.45
CA ARG A 11 2.70 45.65 9.97
C ARG A 11 4.14 45.64 9.45
N ASP A 12 5.04 46.36 10.11
CA ASP A 12 6.44 46.48 9.67
C ASP A 12 7.24 45.18 9.89
N SER A 13 6.74 44.30 10.78
CA SER A 13 7.28 42.96 11.02
C SER A 13 6.71 41.88 10.09
N MET A 14 5.81 42.24 9.16
CA MET A 14 5.17 41.27 8.27
C MET A 14 6.19 40.72 7.27
N PRO A 15 6.34 39.38 7.17
CA PRO A 15 7.24 38.78 6.19
C PRO A 15 6.79 39.11 4.77
N GLN A 16 7.78 39.27 3.88
CA GLN A 16 7.59 39.66 2.48
C GLN A 16 7.62 38.44 1.56
N PRO A 17 6.93 38.48 0.40
CA PRO A 17 7.05 37.42 -0.61
C PRO A 17 8.51 37.14 -0.98
N GLY A 18 8.87 35.87 -1.15
CA GLY A 18 10.23 35.39 -1.43
C GLY A 18 11.08 35.12 -0.18
N GLN A 19 10.63 35.50 1.01
CA GLN A 19 11.35 35.19 2.25
C GLN A 19 11.05 33.77 2.74
N ILE A 20 12.07 33.09 3.28
CA ILE A 20 11.87 31.83 4.00
C ILE A 20 11.34 32.17 5.40
N VAL A 21 10.18 31.63 5.74
CA VAL A 21 9.55 31.79 7.05
C VAL A 21 9.55 30.46 7.80
N LYS A 22 9.74 30.55 9.12
CA LYS A 22 9.56 29.43 10.05
C LYS A 22 8.18 29.49 10.68
N ILE A 23 7.45 28.38 10.68
CA ILE A 23 6.20 28.25 11.42
C ILE A 23 6.21 27.02 12.31
N ASN A 24 5.34 27.07 13.33
CA ASN A 24 4.95 25.91 14.12
C ASN A 24 3.54 25.50 13.70
N LEU A 25 3.34 24.24 13.32
CA LEU A 25 2.03 23.70 12.96
C LEU A 25 1.59 22.70 14.02
N LYS A 26 0.33 22.78 14.46
CA LYS A 26 -0.31 21.77 15.31
C LYS A 26 -1.66 21.41 14.73
N THR A 27 -1.92 20.14 14.50
CA THR A 27 -3.21 19.64 14.02
C THR A 27 -3.91 18.87 15.13
N ARG A 28 -5.21 19.12 15.29
CA ARG A 28 -6.05 18.47 16.30
C ARG A 28 -7.36 18.02 15.67
N LEU A 29 -7.91 16.90 16.16
CA LEU A 29 -9.27 16.49 15.87
C LEU A 29 -10.27 17.49 16.47
N LEU A 30 -11.54 17.39 16.06
CA LEU A 30 -12.63 18.23 16.60
C LEU A 30 -12.81 18.08 18.11
N ASP A 31 -12.47 16.92 18.67
CA ASP A 31 -12.49 16.65 20.11
C ASP A 31 -11.26 17.19 20.86
N GLY A 32 -10.29 17.79 20.15
CA GLY A 32 -9.08 18.38 20.71
C GLY A 32 -7.87 17.43 20.76
N THR A 33 -8.02 16.16 20.39
CA THR A 33 -6.93 15.18 20.33
C THR A 33 -5.83 15.68 19.39
N LEU A 34 -4.59 15.71 19.87
CA LEU A 34 -3.43 16.09 19.06
C LEU A 34 -3.15 14.99 18.05
N VAL A 35 -3.11 15.35 16.77
CA VAL A 35 -2.78 14.42 15.67
C VAL A 35 -1.32 14.60 15.28
N GLU A 36 -0.87 15.84 15.10
CA GLU A 36 0.49 16.14 14.66
C GLU A 36 0.98 17.50 15.19
N GLU A 37 2.29 17.59 15.42
CA GLU A 37 2.99 18.82 15.80
C GLU A 37 4.32 18.93 15.04
N LEU A 38 4.48 19.98 14.25
CA LEU A 38 5.71 20.32 13.53
C LEU A 38 6.28 21.64 14.07
N SER A 39 7.39 21.55 14.79
CA SER A 39 7.95 22.68 15.54
C SER A 39 8.88 23.59 14.71
N GLU A 40 9.33 23.12 13.55
CA GLU A 40 10.34 23.82 12.74
C GLU A 40 10.09 23.67 11.23
N PHE A 41 8.87 23.98 10.78
CA PHE A 41 8.56 23.94 9.35
C PHE A 41 8.99 25.24 8.66
N TRP A 42 9.74 25.12 7.55
CA TRP A 42 10.28 26.24 6.78
C TRP A 42 9.72 26.26 5.36
N PHE A 43 9.34 27.43 4.86
CA PHE A 43 8.91 27.58 3.46
C PHE A 43 9.10 29.00 2.94
N THR A 44 9.13 29.16 1.62
CA THR A 44 9.22 30.47 0.96
C THR A 44 7.84 31.11 0.80
N LEU A 45 7.62 32.27 1.42
CA LEU A 45 6.35 32.98 1.41
C LEU A 45 6.00 33.48 -0.01
N GLY A 46 4.75 33.31 -0.45
CA GLY A 46 4.28 33.79 -1.75
C GLY A 46 4.61 32.89 -2.94
N HIS A 47 5.34 31.78 -2.73
CA HIS A 47 5.35 30.69 -3.70
C HIS A 47 3.99 29.99 -3.58
N ARG A 48 3.22 29.86 -4.68
CA ARG A 48 1.83 29.32 -4.67
C ARG A 48 1.70 27.86 -4.21
N GLU A 49 2.81 27.29 -3.79
CA GLU A 49 2.99 25.90 -3.44
C GLU A 49 2.91 25.68 -1.93
N VAL A 50 2.81 26.66 -1.03
CA VAL A 50 2.95 26.35 0.41
C VAL A 50 1.87 25.39 0.95
N ILE A 51 0.59 25.59 0.59
CA ILE A 51 -0.47 24.66 0.99
C ILE A 51 -0.43 23.39 0.12
N PRO A 52 -0.35 23.47 -1.22
CA PRO A 52 -0.21 22.28 -2.06
C PRO A 52 1.04 21.44 -1.77
N ALA A 53 2.17 22.04 -1.41
CA ALA A 53 3.43 21.37 -1.10
C ALA A 53 3.42 20.78 0.30
N LEU A 54 2.65 21.35 1.24
CA LEU A 54 2.42 20.72 2.54
C LEU A 54 1.51 19.49 2.37
N ASP A 55 0.41 19.62 1.64
CA ASP A 55 -0.46 18.48 1.28
C ASP A 55 0.29 17.43 0.43
N TRP A 56 1.16 17.88 -0.49
CA TRP A 56 2.04 17.02 -1.27
C TRP A 56 3.08 16.34 -0.40
N ALA A 57 3.77 17.05 0.48
CA ALA A 57 4.82 16.45 1.32
C ALA A 57 4.24 15.40 2.28
N VAL A 58 3.08 15.67 2.87
CA VAL A 58 2.36 14.69 3.70
C VAL A 58 1.94 13.49 2.84
N SER A 59 1.32 13.72 1.68
CA SER A 59 0.90 12.63 0.79
C SER A 59 2.06 11.85 0.16
N GLU A 60 3.21 12.48 -0.10
CA GLU A 60 4.41 11.84 -0.64
C GLU A 60 5.06 10.92 0.39
N GLU A 61 5.20 11.38 1.64
CA GLU A 61 5.74 10.55 2.72
C GLU A 61 4.78 9.40 3.07
N GLU A 62 3.46 9.65 3.09
CA GLU A 62 2.44 8.59 3.24
C GLU A 62 2.51 7.57 2.10
N ASN A 63 2.62 8.03 0.85
CA ASN A 63 2.74 7.15 -0.31
C ASN A 63 4.03 6.31 -0.26
N LYS A 64 5.14 6.91 0.13
CA LYS A 64 6.43 6.23 0.30
C LYS A 64 6.36 5.18 1.41
N LEU A 65 5.71 5.50 2.52
CA LEU A 65 5.46 4.56 3.61
C LEU A 65 4.59 3.38 3.15
N ILE A 66 3.52 3.66 2.39
CA ILE A 66 2.66 2.62 1.80
C ILE A 66 3.48 1.74 0.84
N GLU A 67 4.32 2.33 -0.02
CA GLU A 67 5.16 1.59 -0.95
C GLU A 67 6.15 0.67 -0.21
N MET A 68 6.82 1.18 0.83
CA MET A 68 7.70 0.39 1.70
C MET A 68 6.93 -0.75 2.38
N LYS A 69 5.75 -0.46 2.93
CA LYS A 69 4.89 -1.45 3.58
C LYS A 69 4.49 -2.56 2.62
N VAL A 70 4.09 -2.22 1.39
CA VAL A 70 3.75 -3.20 0.34
C VAL A 70 4.95 -4.08 0.00
N LYS A 71 6.17 -3.53 -0.12
CA LYS A 71 7.39 -4.31 -0.36
C LYS A 71 7.65 -5.29 0.78
N CYS A 72 7.58 -4.83 2.02
CA CYS A 72 7.76 -5.68 3.21
C CYS A 72 6.72 -6.80 3.28
N LEU A 73 5.43 -6.49 3.08
CA LEU A 73 4.36 -7.48 3.11
C LEU A 73 4.49 -8.52 1.99
N ASN A 74 4.90 -8.12 0.80
CA ASN A 74 5.17 -9.06 -0.29
C ASN A 74 6.30 -10.03 0.04
N ASN A 75 7.38 -9.53 0.64
CA ASN A 75 8.49 -10.37 1.09
C ASN A 75 8.05 -11.29 2.24
N MET A 76 7.24 -10.78 3.17
CA MET A 76 6.70 -11.57 4.28
C MET A 76 5.78 -12.69 3.76
N ALA A 77 4.90 -12.41 2.78
CA ALA A 77 4.08 -13.41 2.12
C ALA A 77 4.94 -14.52 1.48
N ALA A 78 6.01 -14.15 0.77
CA ALA A 78 6.92 -15.12 0.15
C ALA A 78 7.64 -15.98 1.21
N SER A 79 8.07 -15.37 2.32
CA SER A 79 8.72 -16.09 3.42
C SER A 79 7.76 -17.03 4.15
N MET A 80 6.55 -16.56 4.48
CA MET A 80 5.53 -17.39 5.12
C MET A 80 5.11 -18.57 4.24
N LEU A 81 5.06 -18.37 2.91
CA LEU A 81 4.81 -19.45 1.96
C LEU A 81 5.91 -20.52 2.01
N LYS A 82 7.19 -20.12 2.07
CA LYS A 82 8.32 -21.06 2.20
C LYS A 82 8.33 -21.81 3.53
N LEU A 83 7.77 -21.20 4.58
CA LEU A 83 7.61 -21.81 5.90
C LEU A 83 6.30 -22.60 6.03
N GLU A 84 5.50 -22.69 4.96
CA GLU A 84 4.18 -23.36 4.95
C GLU A 84 3.14 -22.74 5.90
N HIS A 85 3.37 -21.50 6.35
CA HIS A 85 2.44 -20.71 7.16
C HIS A 85 1.39 -20.04 6.24
N TYR A 86 0.46 -20.84 5.74
CA TYR A 86 -0.46 -20.42 4.68
C TYR A 86 -1.45 -19.32 5.10
N ALA A 87 -1.95 -19.34 6.35
CA ALA A 87 -2.91 -18.33 6.82
C ALA A 87 -2.27 -16.93 6.90
N GLU A 88 -1.05 -16.86 7.41
CA GLU A 88 -0.26 -15.63 7.49
C GLU A 88 0.13 -15.14 6.10
N ALA A 89 0.51 -16.05 5.20
CA ALA A 89 0.81 -15.71 3.81
C ALA A 89 -0.40 -15.07 3.10
N LEU A 90 -1.61 -15.63 3.28
CA LEU A 90 -2.85 -15.04 2.75
C LEU A 90 -3.14 -13.67 3.37
N THR A 91 -2.97 -13.54 4.69
CA THR A 91 -3.16 -12.26 5.39
C THR A 91 -2.25 -11.17 4.83
N CYS A 92 -0.98 -11.51 4.57
CA CYS A 92 -0.02 -10.59 3.94
C CYS A 92 -0.46 -10.21 2.52
N CYS A 93 -0.89 -11.19 1.71
CA CYS A 93 -1.34 -10.93 0.34
C CYS A 93 -2.58 -10.04 0.32
N SER A 94 -3.58 -10.32 1.16
CA SER A 94 -4.79 -9.49 1.30
C SER A 94 -4.44 -8.07 1.73
N ALA A 95 -3.51 -7.91 2.68
CA ALA A 95 -3.04 -6.59 3.09
C ALA A 95 -2.39 -5.82 1.93
N VAL A 96 -1.55 -6.45 1.12
CA VAL A 96 -0.99 -5.81 -0.09
C VAL A 96 -2.09 -5.41 -1.05
N LEU A 97 -3.07 -6.28 -1.30
CA LEU A 97 -4.15 -6.03 -2.26
C LEU A 97 -5.13 -4.94 -1.79
N MET A 98 -5.23 -4.68 -0.48
CA MET A 98 -5.97 -3.52 0.04
C MET A 98 -5.31 -2.19 -0.34
N TYR A 99 -3.97 -2.12 -0.30
CA TYR A 99 -3.22 -0.92 -0.70
C TYR A 99 -3.02 -0.82 -2.21
N GLN A 100 -2.78 -1.95 -2.87
CA GLN A 100 -2.49 -2.05 -4.29
C GLN A 100 -3.29 -3.21 -4.90
N PRO A 101 -4.56 -2.98 -5.28
CA PRO A 101 -5.44 -4.03 -5.84
C PRO A 101 -4.89 -4.69 -7.12
N LYS A 102 -3.98 -4.00 -7.83
CA LYS A 102 -3.33 -4.47 -9.05
C LYS A 102 -1.89 -4.99 -8.84
N ASN A 103 -1.55 -5.42 -7.62
CA ASN A 103 -0.21 -5.92 -7.32
C ASN A 103 -0.05 -7.38 -7.80
N VAL A 104 0.68 -7.58 -8.90
CA VAL A 104 0.89 -8.90 -9.53
C VAL A 104 1.60 -9.88 -8.60
N LYS A 105 2.58 -9.42 -7.80
CA LYS A 105 3.32 -10.27 -6.86
C LYS A 105 2.43 -10.84 -5.76
N ALA A 106 1.54 -10.01 -5.20
CA ALA A 106 0.59 -10.46 -4.18
C ALA A 106 -0.45 -11.44 -4.76
N LEU A 107 -0.98 -11.17 -5.96
CA LEU A 107 -1.87 -12.11 -6.64
C LEU A 107 -1.18 -13.44 -6.93
N PHE A 108 0.07 -13.40 -7.38
CA PHE A 108 0.88 -14.60 -7.63
C PHE A 108 1.08 -15.44 -6.34
N HIS A 109 1.54 -14.82 -5.26
CA HIS A 109 1.71 -15.51 -3.98
C HIS A 109 0.37 -16.05 -3.45
N MET A 110 -0.71 -15.27 -3.51
CA MET A 110 -2.04 -15.71 -3.08
C MET A 110 -2.52 -16.92 -3.88
N GLY A 111 -2.38 -16.89 -5.21
CA GLY A 111 -2.72 -18.03 -6.07
C GLY A 111 -1.93 -19.29 -5.70
N LYS A 112 -0.64 -19.15 -5.42
CA LYS A 112 0.21 -20.28 -4.99
C LYS A 112 -0.19 -20.83 -3.63
N VAL A 113 -0.51 -19.98 -2.65
CA VAL A 113 -0.99 -20.43 -1.33
C VAL A 113 -2.33 -21.15 -1.44
N LEU A 114 -3.28 -20.61 -2.21
CA LEU A 114 -4.58 -21.25 -2.43
C LEU A 114 -4.43 -22.64 -3.03
N ALA A 115 -3.51 -22.82 -3.98
CA ALA A 115 -3.24 -24.12 -4.56
C ALA A 115 -2.60 -25.12 -3.58
N LEU A 116 -1.74 -24.65 -2.67
CA LEU A 116 -1.18 -25.49 -1.60
C LEU A 116 -2.24 -25.90 -0.56
N GLN A 117 -3.37 -25.20 -0.52
CA GLN A 117 -4.55 -25.56 0.27
C GLN A 117 -5.61 -26.34 -0.55
N ASP A 118 -5.23 -26.90 -1.70
CA ASP A 118 -6.11 -27.62 -2.63
C ASP A 118 -7.30 -26.79 -3.18
N LYS A 119 -7.29 -25.47 -3.01
CA LYS A 119 -8.29 -24.53 -3.56
C LYS A 119 -7.95 -24.15 -5.00
N TYR A 120 -7.84 -25.16 -5.85
CA TYR A 120 -7.34 -25.01 -7.22
C TYR A 120 -8.16 -24.03 -8.08
N SER A 121 -9.48 -24.02 -7.95
CA SER A 121 -10.35 -23.13 -8.74
C SER A 121 -10.11 -21.64 -8.39
N GLU A 122 -9.99 -21.32 -7.10
CA GLU A 122 -9.69 -19.97 -6.62
C GLU A 122 -8.26 -19.55 -7.00
N ALA A 123 -7.30 -20.46 -6.91
CA ALA A 123 -5.92 -20.24 -7.33
C ALA A 123 -5.84 -19.87 -8.82
N ILE A 124 -6.51 -20.63 -9.69
CA ILE A 124 -6.56 -20.39 -11.14
C ILE A 124 -7.18 -19.03 -11.45
N GLN A 125 -8.30 -18.69 -10.80
CA GLN A 125 -8.94 -17.38 -10.99
C GLN A 125 -8.01 -16.23 -10.57
N THR A 126 -7.31 -16.40 -9.44
CA THR A 126 -6.37 -15.40 -8.92
C THR A 126 -5.18 -15.20 -9.86
N LEU A 127 -4.58 -16.28 -10.37
CA LEU A 127 -3.47 -16.22 -11.31
C LEU A 127 -3.89 -15.65 -12.68
N ARG A 128 -5.14 -15.87 -13.12
CA ARG A 128 -5.69 -15.20 -14.31
C ARG A 128 -5.75 -13.69 -14.15
N LYS A 129 -6.19 -13.18 -12.99
CA LYS A 129 -6.15 -11.73 -12.70
C LYS A 129 -4.72 -11.17 -12.76
N ALA A 130 -3.74 -11.93 -12.28
CA ALA A 130 -2.33 -11.54 -12.40
C ALA A 130 -1.88 -11.44 -13.88
N LEU A 131 -2.31 -12.37 -14.73
CA LEU A 131 -2.01 -12.33 -16.18
C LEU A 131 -2.80 -11.27 -16.95
N GLU A 132 -4.00 -10.89 -16.50
CA GLU A 132 -4.71 -9.74 -17.07
C GLU A 132 -3.91 -8.43 -16.90
N LEU A 133 -3.18 -8.32 -15.79
CA LEU A 133 -2.32 -7.16 -15.50
C LEU A 133 -0.95 -7.25 -16.20
N GLU A 134 -0.35 -8.44 -16.24
CA GLU A 134 0.92 -8.70 -16.94
C GLU A 134 0.82 -9.94 -17.86
N PRO A 135 0.28 -9.79 -19.08
CA PRO A 135 0.04 -10.93 -19.98
C PRO A 135 1.28 -11.68 -20.42
N ARG A 136 2.46 -11.06 -20.32
CA ARG A 136 3.76 -11.62 -20.72
C ARG A 136 4.56 -12.16 -19.52
N ASN A 137 3.98 -12.21 -18.32
CA ASN A 137 4.67 -12.71 -17.14
C ASN A 137 4.80 -14.24 -17.22
N LYS A 138 5.98 -14.70 -17.66
CA LYS A 138 6.28 -16.13 -17.84
C LYS A 138 6.11 -16.92 -16.54
N THR A 139 6.55 -16.36 -15.40
CA THR A 139 6.45 -17.02 -14.10
C THR A 139 4.99 -17.30 -13.72
N VAL A 140 4.09 -16.34 -13.95
CA VAL A 140 2.66 -16.52 -13.66
C VAL A 140 2.03 -17.53 -14.64
N HIS A 141 2.43 -17.52 -15.91
CA HIS A 141 1.98 -18.52 -16.91
C HIS A 141 2.39 -19.96 -16.54
N ASP A 142 3.65 -20.15 -16.14
CA ASP A 142 4.19 -21.45 -15.76
C ASP A 142 3.47 -21.99 -14.51
N GLU A 143 3.24 -21.13 -13.52
CA GLU A 143 2.48 -21.47 -12.32
C GLU A 143 1.03 -21.82 -12.65
N LEU A 144 0.34 -21.01 -13.48
CA LEU A 144 -1.03 -21.28 -13.90
C LEU A 144 -1.16 -22.62 -14.63
N SER A 145 -0.23 -22.93 -15.55
CA SER A 145 -0.20 -24.22 -16.25
C SER A 145 -0.02 -25.39 -15.28
N THR A 146 0.85 -25.22 -14.27
CA THR A 146 1.05 -26.22 -13.23
C THR A 146 -0.22 -26.41 -12.40
N MET A 147 -0.91 -25.32 -12.05
CA MET A 147 -2.15 -25.37 -11.27
C MET A 147 -3.31 -26.01 -12.04
N MET A 148 -3.43 -25.76 -13.34
CA MET A 148 -4.46 -26.40 -14.17
C MET A 148 -4.27 -27.92 -14.26
N LYS A 149 -3.03 -28.42 -14.32
CA LYS A 149 -2.74 -29.86 -14.29
C LYS A 149 -3.17 -30.49 -12.97
N LYS A 150 -2.72 -29.90 -11.85
CA LYS A 150 -3.11 -30.36 -10.51
C LYS A 150 -4.63 -30.33 -10.30
N HIS A 151 -5.32 -29.30 -10.79
CA HIS A 151 -6.78 -29.23 -10.70
C HIS A 151 -7.46 -30.40 -11.42
N ARG A 152 -7.00 -30.73 -12.64
CA ARG A 152 -7.54 -31.84 -13.42
C ARG A 152 -7.29 -33.19 -12.73
N GLU A 153 -6.10 -33.40 -12.20
CA GLU A 153 -5.73 -34.61 -11.46
C GLU A 153 -6.58 -34.78 -10.19
N HIS A 154 -6.79 -33.68 -9.44
CA HIS A 154 -7.62 -33.66 -8.24
C HIS A 154 -9.10 -33.94 -8.55
N GLU A 155 -9.64 -33.38 -9.64
CA GLU A 155 -11.01 -33.67 -10.07
C GLU A 155 -11.18 -35.11 -10.59
N ALA A 156 -10.20 -35.64 -11.32
CA ALA A 156 -10.20 -37.03 -11.75
C ALA A 156 -10.13 -37.99 -10.55
N ALA A 157 -9.29 -37.69 -9.55
CA ALA A 157 -9.21 -38.46 -8.32
C ALA A 157 -10.56 -38.50 -7.60
N LYS A 158 -11.24 -37.36 -7.44
CA LYS A 158 -12.58 -37.32 -6.83
C LYS A 158 -13.60 -38.20 -7.55
N GLN A 159 -13.56 -38.28 -8.88
CA GLN A 159 -14.49 -39.10 -9.65
C GLN A 159 -14.23 -40.61 -9.53
N ILE A 160 -13.01 -41.03 -9.18
CA ILE A 160 -12.66 -42.44 -8.96
C ILE A 160 -13.16 -42.93 -7.59
N PHE A 161 -13.29 -42.03 -6.62
CA PHE A 161 -13.71 -42.34 -5.24
C PHE A 161 -15.21 -42.10 -4.97
N VAL A 162 -16.00 -41.79 -6.01
CA VAL A 162 -17.47 -41.70 -5.99
C VAL A 162 -18.05 -42.87 -6.76
#